data_AF-A0A662R406-F1
#
_entry.id   AF-A0A662R406-F1
#
_cell.length_a   1.000
_cell.length_b   1.000
_cell.length_c   1.000
_cell.angle_alpha   90.00
_cell.angle_beta   90.00
_cell.angle_gamma   90.00
#
_symmetry.space_group_name_H-M   'P 1'
#
loop_
_entity.id
_entity.type
_entity.pdbx_description
1 polymer ?
#
loop_
_entity_poly.entity_id
_entity_poly.type
_entity_poly.pdbx_seq_one_letter_code
_entity_poly.pdbx_strand_id
1 'polypeptide(L)'
;HTRYREYHKGIYGLNDDEIDQIIRKKAGYAGELLQNMREVAEFAHARGISIASHDDDSPEKVELVHSIGARISEFPITLDAARRARELGMTISMGAPNVVLGRSTSGNLSTSEAIDAGLVDLLCSDYNPGSMLHSAFILWKRGVLTLPCAVKMITRNPAEAVGMDGTIGSIEIGKRADLLIVSERMGIPVVARTVVGGEVVYSAGGVR
;
A
#
# COMPACT_ATOMS: atom_id res chain seq x y z
N HIS A 1 -24.34 -8.91 -3.29
CA HIS A 1 -25.09 -7.65 -3.49
C HIS A 1 -25.55 -6.97 -2.19
N THR A 2 -25.84 -7.69 -1.10
CA THR A 2 -26.35 -7.12 0.16
C THR A 2 -25.45 -6.04 0.76
N ARG A 3 -24.16 -6.31 0.95
CA ARG A 3 -23.18 -5.35 1.49
C ARG A 3 -23.02 -4.09 0.62
N TYR A 4 -23.10 -4.24 -0.71
CA TYR A 4 -23.05 -3.13 -1.67
C TYR A 4 -24.28 -2.22 -1.55
N ARG A 5 -25.47 -2.81 -1.39
CA ARG A 5 -26.72 -2.07 -1.18
C ARG A 5 -26.72 -1.35 0.17
N GLU A 6 -26.31 -2.03 1.24
CA GLU A 6 -26.20 -1.44 2.59
C GLU A 6 -25.25 -0.25 2.60
N TYR A 7 -24.09 -0.37 1.94
CA TYR A 7 -23.14 0.73 1.79
C TYR A 7 -23.75 1.93 1.04
N HIS A 8 -24.41 1.70 -0.10
CA HIS A 8 -24.99 2.78 -0.90
C HIS A 8 -26.20 3.44 -0.23
N LYS A 9 -27.03 2.67 0.50
CA LYS A 9 -28.12 3.19 1.33
C LYS A 9 -27.58 4.02 2.48
N GLY A 10 -26.60 3.50 3.21
CA GLY A 10 -26.07 4.14 4.41
C GLY A 10 -25.25 5.39 4.14
N ILE A 11 -24.42 5.39 3.09
CA ILE A 11 -23.50 6.50 2.77
C ILE A 11 -24.14 7.52 1.83
N TYR A 12 -24.86 7.05 0.80
CA TYR A 12 -25.37 7.93 -0.26
C TYR A 12 -26.89 8.14 -0.20
N GLY A 13 -27.60 7.49 0.72
CA GLY A 13 -29.05 7.65 0.88
C GLY A 13 -29.88 7.11 -0.29
N LEU A 14 -29.29 6.25 -1.14
CA LEU A 14 -29.93 5.76 -2.35
C LEU A 14 -31.00 4.72 -2.04
N ASN A 15 -32.09 4.72 -2.79
CA ASN A 15 -33.13 3.69 -2.72
C ASN A 15 -32.74 2.45 -3.57
N ASP A 16 -33.52 1.36 -3.42
CA ASP A 16 -33.20 0.10 -4.12
C ASP A 16 -33.26 0.22 -5.65
N ASP A 17 -34.18 1.03 -6.19
CA ASP A 17 -34.32 1.22 -7.64
C ASP A 17 -33.13 1.99 -8.23
N GLU A 18 -32.64 3.01 -7.51
CA GLU A 18 -31.43 3.76 -7.87
C GLU A 18 -30.19 2.85 -7.85
N ILE A 19 -30.08 2.00 -6.82
CA ILE A 19 -28.98 1.03 -6.72
C ILE A 19 -29.07 -0.01 -7.86
N ASP A 20 -30.27 -0.45 -8.22
CA ASP A 20 -30.49 -1.37 -9.33
C ASP A 20 -30.14 -0.76 -10.69
N GLN A 21 -30.40 0.52 -10.87
CA GLN A 21 -29.97 1.25 -12.06
C GLN A 21 -28.43 1.32 -12.13
N ILE A 22 -27.76 1.60 -11.01
CA ILE A 22 -26.29 1.62 -10.96
C ILE A 22 -25.72 0.23 -11.27
N ILE A 23 -26.29 -0.83 -10.69
CA ILE A 23 -25.85 -2.22 -10.93
C ILE A 23 -26.02 -2.57 -12.41
N ARG A 24 -27.20 -2.30 -13.00
CA ARG A 24 -27.45 -2.56 -14.43
C ARG A 24 -26.50 -1.79 -15.33
N LYS A 25 -26.28 -0.50 -15.03
CA LYS A 25 -25.34 0.33 -15.77
C LYS A 25 -23.92 -0.24 -15.70
N LYS A 26 -23.44 -0.63 -14.52
CA LYS A 26 -22.11 -1.25 -14.35
C LYS A 26 -21.99 -2.60 -15.04
N ALA A 27 -23.04 -3.44 -14.98
CA ALA A 27 -23.08 -4.72 -15.68
C ALA A 27 -23.02 -4.56 -17.21
N GLY A 28 -23.61 -3.49 -17.76
CA GLY A 28 -23.52 -3.16 -19.18
C GLY A 28 -22.10 -2.91 -19.69
N TYR A 29 -21.16 -2.50 -18.82
CA TYR A 29 -19.75 -2.29 -19.17
C TYR A 29 -18.87 -3.53 -18.96
N ALA A 30 -19.40 -4.62 -18.40
CA ALA A 30 -18.60 -5.78 -18.05
C ALA A 30 -17.90 -6.43 -19.26
N GLY A 31 -18.51 -6.36 -20.45
CA GLY A 31 -17.93 -6.88 -21.69
C GLY A 31 -16.69 -6.12 -22.18
N GLU A 32 -16.61 -4.82 -21.89
CA GLU A 32 -15.50 -3.94 -22.32
C GLU A 32 -14.47 -3.72 -21.20
N LEU A 33 -14.82 -4.01 -19.95
CA LEU A 33 -13.99 -3.72 -18.78
C LEU A 33 -12.58 -4.30 -18.89
N LEU A 34 -12.46 -5.57 -19.27
CA LEU A 34 -11.15 -6.23 -19.40
C LEU A 34 -10.30 -5.60 -20.51
N GLN A 35 -10.92 -5.21 -21.62
CA GLN A 35 -10.22 -4.55 -22.71
C GLN A 35 -9.73 -3.17 -22.27
N ASN A 36 -10.58 -2.39 -21.61
CA ASN A 36 -10.21 -1.08 -21.06
C ASN A 36 -9.08 -1.19 -20.04
N MET A 37 -9.13 -2.19 -19.16
CA MET A 37 -8.05 -2.44 -18.18
C MET A 37 -6.72 -2.76 -18.86
N ARG A 38 -6.73 -3.55 -19.94
CA ARG A 38 -5.54 -3.86 -20.72
C ARG A 38 -4.97 -2.63 -21.41
N GLU A 39 -5.81 -1.81 -22.04
CA GLU A 39 -5.37 -0.59 -22.73
C GLU A 39 -4.74 0.42 -21.77
N VAL A 40 -5.34 0.61 -20.59
CA VAL A 40 -4.76 1.45 -19.53
C VAL A 40 -3.43 0.87 -19.06
N ALA A 41 -3.34 -0.45 -18.90
CA ALA A 41 -2.13 -1.09 -18.43
C ALA A 41 -0.98 -0.96 -19.44
N GLU A 42 -1.24 -1.24 -20.72
CA GLU A 42 -0.28 -1.05 -21.81
C GLU A 42 0.20 0.39 -21.89
N PHE A 43 -0.71 1.37 -21.76
CA PHE A 43 -0.36 2.78 -21.75
C PHE A 43 0.58 3.16 -20.59
N ALA A 44 0.33 2.60 -19.40
CA ALA A 44 1.15 2.82 -18.21
C ALA A 44 2.53 2.15 -18.33
N HIS A 45 2.59 0.88 -18.75
CA HIS A 45 3.86 0.16 -18.92
C HIS A 45 4.74 0.77 -19.99
N ALA A 46 4.16 1.26 -21.08
CA ALA A 46 4.91 2.00 -22.12
C ALA A 46 5.63 3.24 -21.59
N ARG A 47 5.29 3.72 -20.38
CA ARG A 47 5.89 4.86 -19.69
C ARG A 47 6.68 4.46 -18.43
N GLY A 48 6.86 3.17 -18.17
CA GLY A 48 7.51 2.68 -16.97
C GLY A 48 6.73 2.94 -15.68
N ILE A 49 5.40 3.10 -15.78
CA ILE A 49 4.54 3.32 -14.61
C ILE A 49 4.06 1.94 -14.09
N SER A 50 4.40 1.62 -12.84
CA SER A 50 3.91 0.41 -12.17
C SER A 50 2.40 0.46 -11.93
N ILE A 51 1.77 -0.71 -11.98
CA ILE A 51 0.33 -0.88 -11.72
C ILE A 51 0.14 -1.69 -10.45
N ALA A 52 -0.74 -1.18 -9.58
CA ALA A 52 -1.22 -1.87 -8.40
C ALA A 52 -2.69 -2.30 -8.59
N SER A 53 -3.02 -3.51 -8.16
CA SER A 53 -4.40 -3.90 -7.85
C SER A 53 -4.76 -3.44 -6.44
N HIS A 54 -6.06 -3.35 -6.16
CA HIS A 54 -6.58 -2.90 -4.87
C HIS A 54 -7.64 -3.86 -4.33
N ASP A 55 -7.62 -4.10 -3.03
CA ASP A 55 -8.58 -4.94 -2.30
C ASP A 55 -8.72 -6.35 -2.93
N ASP A 56 -7.61 -7.02 -3.21
CA ASP A 56 -7.64 -8.36 -3.80
C ASP A 56 -8.34 -9.34 -2.86
N ASP A 57 -9.46 -9.91 -3.32
CA ASP A 57 -10.38 -10.68 -2.50
C ASP A 57 -10.30 -12.20 -2.74
N SER A 58 -9.70 -12.60 -3.85
CA SER A 58 -9.67 -13.98 -4.33
C SER A 58 -8.39 -14.25 -5.13
N PRO A 59 -7.86 -15.49 -5.11
CA PRO A 59 -6.77 -15.90 -5.99
C PRO A 59 -7.06 -15.64 -7.47
N GLU A 60 -8.32 -15.83 -7.91
CA GLU A 60 -8.74 -15.61 -9.29
C GLU A 60 -8.65 -14.13 -9.68
N LYS A 61 -9.05 -13.21 -8.79
CA LYS A 61 -8.86 -11.78 -9.02
C LYS A 61 -7.38 -11.43 -9.13
N VAL A 62 -6.54 -11.98 -8.24
CA VAL A 62 -5.08 -11.77 -8.27
C VAL A 62 -4.47 -12.25 -9.59
N GLU A 63 -4.85 -13.44 -10.07
CA GLU A 63 -4.39 -13.94 -11.36
C GLU A 63 -4.83 -13.03 -12.52
N LEU A 64 -6.09 -12.57 -12.48
CA LEU A 64 -6.63 -11.67 -13.49
C LEU A 64 -5.85 -10.36 -13.54
N VAL A 65 -5.68 -9.67 -12.41
CA VAL A 65 -4.97 -8.38 -12.35
C VAL A 65 -3.48 -8.55 -12.67
N HIS A 66 -2.87 -9.67 -12.27
CA HIS A 66 -1.51 -10.01 -12.66
C HIS A 66 -1.37 -10.20 -14.18
N SER A 67 -2.36 -10.85 -14.82
CA SER A 67 -2.37 -11.10 -16.27
C SER A 67 -2.46 -9.83 -17.11
N ILE A 68 -3.08 -8.77 -16.59
CA ILE A 68 -3.10 -7.43 -17.21
C ILE A 68 -1.90 -6.58 -16.78
N GLY A 69 -0.95 -7.16 -16.04
CA GLY A 69 0.34 -6.56 -15.73
C GLY A 69 0.40 -5.74 -14.45
N ALA A 70 -0.55 -5.91 -13.52
CA ALA A 70 -0.34 -5.48 -12.14
C ALA A 70 0.87 -6.23 -11.53
N ARG A 71 1.69 -5.51 -10.78
CA ARG A 71 2.86 -6.07 -10.08
C ARG A 71 2.81 -5.84 -8.57
N ILE A 72 1.89 -4.99 -8.11
CA ILE A 72 1.66 -4.71 -6.70
C ILE A 72 0.24 -5.19 -6.37
N SER A 73 0.09 -6.00 -5.33
CA SER A 73 -1.20 -6.32 -4.71
C SER A 73 -1.36 -5.42 -3.48
N GLU A 74 -2.21 -4.41 -3.62
CA GLU A 74 -2.48 -3.44 -2.55
C GLU A 74 -3.68 -3.91 -1.72
N PHE A 75 -3.46 -4.02 -0.41
CA PHE A 75 -4.48 -4.40 0.57
C PHE A 75 -5.24 -5.69 0.22
N PRO A 76 -4.58 -6.84 -0.05
CA PRO A 76 -5.31 -8.09 -0.18
C PRO A 76 -6.17 -8.31 1.08
N ILE A 77 -7.47 -8.57 0.89
CA ILE A 77 -8.44 -8.65 1.97
C ILE A 77 -8.66 -10.09 2.46
N THR A 78 -8.01 -11.08 1.83
CA THR A 78 -7.98 -12.48 2.25
C THR A 78 -6.55 -13.03 2.24
N LEU A 79 -6.27 -14.00 3.13
CA LEU A 79 -4.96 -14.67 3.16
C LEU A 79 -4.67 -15.41 1.85
N ASP A 80 -5.68 -16.00 1.22
CA ASP A 80 -5.50 -16.77 0.00
C ASP A 80 -5.15 -15.86 -1.18
N ALA A 81 -5.76 -14.67 -1.29
CA ALA A 81 -5.34 -13.67 -2.25
C ALA A 81 -3.89 -13.21 -2.02
N ALA A 82 -3.51 -12.91 -0.77
CA ALA A 82 -2.15 -12.51 -0.42
C ALA A 82 -1.12 -13.60 -0.74
N ARG A 83 -1.42 -14.87 -0.43
CA ARG A 83 -0.56 -16.01 -0.79
C ARG A 83 -0.44 -16.16 -2.30
N ARG A 84 -1.54 -16.01 -3.04
CA ARG A 84 -1.49 -16.09 -4.50
C ARG A 84 -0.63 -14.98 -5.09
N ALA A 85 -0.73 -13.77 -4.57
CA ALA A 85 0.09 -12.64 -5.01
C ALA A 85 1.59 -12.94 -4.76
N ARG A 86 1.93 -13.50 -3.60
CA ARG A 86 3.29 -13.95 -3.27
C ARG A 86 3.80 -15.01 -4.26
N GLU A 87 3.00 -16.01 -4.59
CA GLU A 87 3.36 -17.07 -5.54
C GLU A 87 3.61 -16.54 -6.95
N LEU A 88 2.86 -15.52 -7.37
CA LEU A 88 3.05 -14.84 -8.66
C LEU A 88 4.21 -13.84 -8.63
N GLY A 89 4.90 -13.67 -7.51
CA GLY A 89 6.02 -12.74 -7.35
C GLY A 89 5.58 -11.28 -7.31
N MET A 90 4.32 -10.99 -7.01
CA MET A 90 3.83 -9.63 -6.81
C MET A 90 4.34 -9.06 -5.47
N THR A 91 4.55 -7.75 -5.44
CA THR A 91 4.82 -7.01 -4.20
C THR A 91 3.51 -6.81 -3.44
N ILE A 92 3.48 -7.18 -2.16
CA ILE A 92 2.28 -7.04 -1.33
C ILE A 92 2.42 -5.80 -0.43
N SER A 93 1.46 -4.90 -0.55
CA SER A 93 1.38 -3.63 0.17
C SER A 93 0.25 -3.65 1.19
N MET A 94 0.55 -3.21 2.43
CA MET A 94 -0.46 -3.02 3.47
C MET A 94 -0.36 -1.61 4.09
N GLY A 95 -1.45 -1.14 4.71
CA GLY A 95 -1.51 0.19 5.29
C GLY A 95 -0.71 0.33 6.59
N ALA A 96 0.23 1.28 6.62
CA ALA A 96 0.91 1.70 7.84
C ALA A 96 -0.06 2.13 8.97
N PRO A 97 -1.21 2.80 8.72
CA PRO A 97 -2.14 3.17 9.79
C PRO A 97 -2.70 1.97 10.55
N ASN A 98 -2.89 0.84 9.86
CA ASN A 98 -3.43 -0.38 10.46
C ASN A 98 -2.43 -1.08 11.38
N VAL A 99 -1.12 -0.95 11.11
CA VAL A 99 -0.06 -1.35 12.05
C VAL A 99 -0.15 -0.55 13.35
N VAL A 100 -0.33 0.77 13.24
CA VAL A 100 -0.41 1.68 14.38
C VAL A 100 -1.67 1.40 15.21
N LEU A 101 -2.81 1.20 14.55
CA LEU A 101 -4.07 0.89 15.23
C LEU A 101 -4.05 -0.48 15.91
N GLY A 102 -3.31 -1.45 15.36
CA GLY A 102 -3.17 -2.80 15.94
C GLY A 102 -4.44 -3.65 15.86
N ARG A 103 -5.41 -3.30 15.01
CA ARG A 103 -6.69 -4.00 14.84
C ARG A 103 -7.16 -3.89 13.39
N SER A 104 -7.83 -4.94 12.89
CA SER A 104 -8.62 -4.88 11.65
C SER A 104 -10.01 -4.33 11.98
N THR A 105 -10.50 -3.40 11.17
CA THR A 105 -11.75 -2.69 11.40
C THR A 105 -12.95 -3.28 10.64
N SER A 106 -12.79 -4.36 9.88
CA SER A 106 -13.81 -4.76 8.88
C SER A 106 -14.01 -6.27 8.63
N GLY A 107 -13.34 -7.16 9.36
CA GLY A 107 -13.40 -8.61 9.14
C GLY A 107 -12.59 -9.11 7.94
N ASN A 108 -11.92 -8.19 7.23
CA ASN A 108 -10.92 -8.48 6.20
C ASN A 108 -9.57 -8.83 6.86
N LEU A 109 -8.67 -9.44 6.07
CA LEU A 109 -7.29 -9.72 6.43
C LEU A 109 -6.65 -8.48 7.08
N SER A 110 -6.18 -8.64 8.31
CA SER A 110 -5.52 -7.55 9.02
C SER A 110 -4.07 -7.37 8.57
N THR A 111 -3.56 -6.14 8.65
CA THR A 111 -2.13 -5.89 8.38
C THR A 111 -1.23 -6.68 9.32
N SER A 112 -1.58 -6.80 10.61
CA SER A 112 -0.79 -7.60 11.56
C SER A 112 -0.74 -9.07 11.16
N GLU A 113 -1.89 -9.66 10.82
CA GLU A 113 -1.99 -11.07 10.39
C GLU A 113 -1.21 -11.32 9.09
N ALA A 114 -1.28 -10.41 8.13
CA ALA A 114 -0.49 -10.51 6.90
C ALA A 114 1.02 -10.43 7.17
N ILE A 115 1.44 -9.56 8.09
CA ILE A 115 2.85 -9.44 8.51
C ILE A 115 3.31 -10.71 9.22
N ASP A 116 2.52 -11.22 10.17
CA ASP A 116 2.83 -12.45 10.92
C ASP A 116 2.92 -13.67 9.98
N ALA A 117 2.16 -13.66 8.89
CA ALA A 117 2.22 -14.66 7.83
C ALA A 117 3.41 -14.48 6.84
N GLY A 118 4.22 -13.41 6.97
CA GLY A 118 5.32 -13.11 6.05
C GLY A 118 4.87 -12.64 4.65
N LEU A 119 3.64 -12.13 4.55
CA LEU A 119 2.99 -11.77 3.28
C LEU A 119 2.97 -10.25 3.03
N VAL A 120 3.83 -9.46 3.69
CA VAL A 120 3.88 -8.01 3.47
C VAL A 120 5.30 -7.59 3.13
N ASP A 121 5.45 -6.92 1.99
CA ASP A 121 6.75 -6.45 1.49
C ASP A 121 6.96 -4.97 1.80
N LEU A 122 5.91 -4.15 1.68
CA LEU A 122 5.99 -2.72 1.92
C LEU A 122 4.77 -2.20 2.67
N LEU A 123 4.92 -1.02 3.25
CA LEU A 123 3.81 -0.28 3.84
C LEU A 123 3.52 0.98 3.03
N CYS A 124 2.25 1.32 2.90
CA CYS A 124 1.80 2.59 2.31
C CYS A 124 1.13 3.47 3.38
N SER A 125 1.12 4.78 3.16
CA SER A 125 0.56 5.74 4.12
C SER A 125 -0.94 5.63 4.28
N ASP A 126 -1.63 5.20 3.22
CA ASP A 126 -3.08 5.21 3.13
C ASP A 126 -3.62 6.60 3.56
N TYR A 127 -4.71 6.65 4.34
CA TYR A 127 -5.32 7.86 4.87
C TYR A 127 -4.50 8.63 5.94
N ASN A 128 -3.33 8.14 6.37
CA ASN A 128 -2.53 8.81 7.40
C ASN A 128 -1.00 8.73 7.15
N PRO A 129 -0.41 9.74 6.48
CA PRO A 129 1.03 9.83 6.24
C PRO A 129 1.93 9.74 7.49
N GLY A 130 1.47 10.26 8.64
CA GLY A 130 2.24 10.23 9.88
C GLY A 130 2.50 8.82 10.42
N SER A 131 1.72 7.83 9.96
CA SER A 131 1.83 6.44 10.40
C SER A 131 3.08 5.72 9.88
N MET A 132 3.72 6.19 8.79
CA MET A 132 4.82 5.49 8.12
C MET A 132 6.03 5.24 9.02
N LEU A 133 6.55 6.28 9.67
CA LEU A 133 7.69 6.13 10.57
C LEU A 133 7.30 5.36 11.84
N HIS A 134 6.08 5.57 12.32
CA HIS A 134 5.58 4.96 13.54
C HIS A 134 5.38 3.45 13.37
N SER A 135 4.86 3.01 12.23
CA SER A 135 4.64 1.59 11.94
C SER A 135 5.96 0.81 11.96
N ALA A 136 7.02 1.33 11.34
CA ALA A 136 8.34 0.69 11.35
C ALA A 136 8.88 0.51 12.78
N PHE A 137 8.78 1.55 13.63
CA PHE A 137 9.21 1.47 15.02
C PHE A 137 8.32 0.54 15.87
N ILE A 138 7.01 0.52 15.63
CA ILE A 138 6.09 -0.40 16.31
C ILE A 138 6.45 -1.85 16.00
N LEU A 139 6.68 -2.19 14.73
CA LEU A 139 7.07 -3.55 14.32
C LEU A 139 8.40 -3.96 14.95
N TRP A 140 9.36 -3.04 14.98
CA TRP A 140 10.65 -3.28 15.63
C TRP A 140 10.52 -3.49 17.15
N LYS A 141 9.83 -2.58 17.85
CA LYS A 141 9.70 -2.65 19.32
C LYS A 141 8.87 -3.82 19.81
N ARG A 142 7.92 -4.30 19.01
CA ARG A 142 7.17 -5.54 19.28
C ARG A 142 7.98 -6.81 19.00
N GLY A 143 9.17 -6.69 18.41
CA GLY A 143 10.01 -7.83 18.04
C GLY A 143 9.52 -8.60 16.80
N VAL A 144 8.59 -8.02 16.03
CA VAL A 144 8.05 -8.65 14.81
C VAL A 144 9.09 -8.63 13.70
N LEU A 145 9.84 -7.52 13.58
CA LEU A 145 10.92 -7.36 12.60
C LEU A 145 12.15 -6.73 13.26
N THR A 146 13.33 -6.94 12.67
CA THR A 146 14.49 -6.10 12.99
C THR A 146 14.28 -4.69 12.45
N LEU A 147 14.91 -3.69 13.06
CA LEU A 147 14.80 -2.30 12.61
C LEU A 147 15.14 -2.13 11.11
N PRO A 148 16.23 -2.71 10.57
CA PRO A 148 16.51 -2.62 9.13
C PRO A 148 15.44 -3.25 8.25
N CYS A 149 14.82 -4.36 8.67
CA CYS A 149 13.72 -4.96 7.92
C CYS A 149 12.48 -4.06 7.91
N ALA A 150 12.11 -3.50 9.07
CA ALA A 150 10.98 -2.58 9.17
C ALA A 150 11.19 -1.28 8.37
N VAL A 151 12.41 -0.72 8.40
CA VAL A 151 12.74 0.49 7.62
C VAL A 151 12.70 0.22 6.12
N LYS A 152 13.15 -0.96 5.65
CA LYS A 152 13.08 -1.35 4.22
C LYS A 152 11.65 -1.31 3.69
N MET A 153 10.66 -1.71 4.48
CA MET A 153 9.24 -1.70 4.11
C MET A 153 8.70 -0.29 3.77
N ILE A 154 9.33 0.77 4.27
CA ILE A 154 8.91 2.17 4.05
C ILE A 154 9.91 2.99 3.23
N THR A 155 10.96 2.36 2.69
CA THR A 155 12.03 3.06 1.95
C THR A 155 12.38 2.33 0.65
N ARG A 156 13.22 1.29 0.75
CA ARG A 156 13.75 0.57 -0.40
C ARG A 156 12.69 -0.22 -1.15
N ASN A 157 11.87 -0.99 -0.44
CA ASN A 157 10.87 -1.86 -1.04
C ASN A 157 9.82 -1.07 -1.85
N PRO A 158 9.25 0.06 -1.36
CA PRO A 158 8.37 0.87 -2.18
C PRO A 158 9.08 1.54 -3.36
N ALA A 159 10.35 1.93 -3.23
CA ALA A 159 11.12 2.46 -4.37
C ALA A 159 11.34 1.40 -5.46
N GLU A 160 11.67 0.16 -5.09
CA GLU A 160 11.81 -0.97 -6.03
C GLU A 160 10.47 -1.29 -6.71
N ALA A 161 9.37 -1.34 -5.94
CA ALA A 161 8.03 -1.64 -6.47
C ALA A 161 7.54 -0.67 -7.55
N VAL A 162 7.96 0.61 -7.46
CA VAL A 162 7.61 1.66 -8.43
C VAL A 162 8.73 1.99 -9.42
N GLY A 163 9.81 1.20 -9.47
CA GLY A 163 10.92 1.39 -10.41
C GLY A 163 11.75 2.66 -10.18
N MET A 164 11.79 3.16 -8.95
CA MET A 164 12.51 4.38 -8.56
C MET A 164 13.72 4.10 -7.66
N ASP A 165 14.05 2.82 -7.42
CA ASP A 165 15.18 2.41 -6.59
C ASP A 165 16.52 2.91 -7.12
N GLY A 166 16.67 3.12 -8.43
CA GLY A 166 17.85 3.78 -9.00
C GLY A 166 18.07 5.23 -8.55
N THR A 167 17.03 5.89 -8.02
CA THR A 167 17.05 7.32 -7.65
C THR A 167 16.84 7.55 -6.14
N ILE A 168 16.00 6.76 -5.48
CA ILE A 168 15.58 6.93 -4.07
C ILE A 168 15.48 5.58 -3.34
N GLY A 169 15.14 5.61 -2.04
CA GLY A 169 14.84 4.43 -1.25
C GLY A 169 16.04 3.82 -0.49
N SER A 170 17.26 4.27 -0.76
CA SER A 170 18.47 3.87 -0.02
C SER A 170 19.53 4.96 0.00
N ILE A 171 20.47 4.86 0.93
CA ILE A 171 21.60 5.78 1.07
C ILE A 171 22.78 5.20 0.29
N GLU A 172 22.90 5.56 -0.98
CA GLU A 172 23.94 5.08 -1.89
C GLU A 172 24.47 6.23 -2.77
N ILE A 173 25.74 6.15 -3.16
CA ILE A 173 26.34 7.13 -4.07
C ILE A 173 25.57 7.12 -5.40
N GLY A 174 25.26 8.32 -5.91
CA GLY A 174 24.51 8.51 -7.16
C GLY A 174 23.00 8.65 -6.99
N LYS A 175 22.44 8.31 -5.81
CA LYS A 175 21.02 8.51 -5.50
C LYS A 175 20.76 9.92 -4.93
N ARG A 176 19.50 10.32 -4.95
CA ARG A 176 19.05 11.61 -4.40
C ARG A 176 19.26 11.63 -2.88
N ALA A 177 19.77 12.75 -2.38
CA ALA A 177 19.96 12.98 -0.94
C ALA A 177 18.62 13.33 -0.24
N ASP A 178 17.69 12.38 -0.24
CA ASP A 178 16.42 12.43 0.49
C ASP A 178 16.57 11.64 1.80
N LEU A 179 16.74 12.36 2.92
CA LEU A 179 17.12 11.77 4.20
C LEU A 179 16.19 12.23 5.33
N LEU A 180 15.87 11.30 6.23
CA LEU A 180 15.25 11.60 7.52
C LEU A 180 16.24 11.30 8.64
N ILE A 181 16.52 12.30 9.46
CA ILE A 181 17.25 12.11 10.71
C ILE A 181 16.19 11.90 11.77
N VAL A 182 16.15 10.69 12.33
CA VAL A 182 15.14 10.29 13.31
C VAL A 182 15.79 10.21 14.69
N SER A 183 15.11 10.78 15.67
CA SER A 183 15.41 10.60 17.09
C SER A 183 14.23 9.93 17.78
N GLU A 184 14.42 9.53 19.03
CA GLU A 184 13.34 8.99 19.85
C GLU A 184 13.13 9.87 21.07
N ARG A 185 11.88 10.27 21.32
CA ARG A 185 11.48 11.03 22.51
C ARG A 185 10.39 10.26 23.24
N MET A 186 10.62 9.94 24.51
CA MET A 186 9.66 9.18 25.33
C MET A 186 9.19 7.87 24.66
N GLY A 187 10.08 7.18 23.93
CA GLY A 187 9.71 5.95 23.24
C GLY A 187 9.05 6.15 21.87
N ILE A 188 8.89 7.38 21.37
CA ILE A 188 8.20 7.70 20.12
C ILE A 188 9.21 8.22 19.10
N PRO A 189 9.23 7.69 17.86
CA PRO A 189 10.10 8.22 16.82
C PRO A 189 9.64 9.62 16.38
N VAL A 190 10.59 10.55 16.35
CA VAL A 190 10.37 11.92 15.88
C VAL A 190 11.38 12.24 14.79
N VAL A 191 10.91 12.90 13.73
CA VAL A 191 11.81 13.44 12.71
C VAL A 191 12.50 14.66 13.32
N ALA A 192 13.82 14.59 13.45
CA ALA A 192 14.65 15.70 13.92
C ALA A 192 15.04 16.63 12.76
N ARG A 193 15.30 16.06 11.57
CA ARG A 193 15.63 16.82 10.37
C ARG A 193 15.20 16.07 9.11
N THR A 194 14.76 16.82 8.10
CA THR A 194 14.42 16.30 6.77
C THR A 194 15.30 16.99 5.74
N VAL A 195 15.94 16.18 4.90
CA VAL A 195 16.71 16.63 3.74
C VAL A 195 16.00 16.15 2.49
N VAL A 196 15.82 17.02 1.50
CA VAL A 196 15.22 16.68 0.21
C VAL A 196 16.13 17.23 -0.89
N GLY A 197 16.66 16.35 -1.74
CA GLY A 197 17.60 16.71 -2.79
C GLY A 197 18.89 17.36 -2.27
N GLY A 198 19.31 17.05 -1.03
CA GLY A 198 20.48 17.65 -0.39
C GLY A 198 20.18 18.93 0.42
N GLU A 199 18.98 19.49 0.29
CA GLU A 199 18.57 20.70 1.00
C GLU A 199 17.81 20.37 2.29
N VAL A 200 18.16 21.04 3.40
CA VAL A 200 17.43 20.87 4.67
C VAL A 200 16.09 21.61 4.59
N VAL A 201 14.99 20.87 4.52
CA VAL A 201 13.63 21.43 4.43
C VAL A 201 12.90 21.47 5.77
N TYR A 202 13.40 20.75 6.77
CA TYR A 202 12.85 20.76 8.13
C TYR A 202 13.94 20.47 9.17
N SER A 203 13.88 21.15 10.32
CA SER A 203 14.70 20.86 11.50
C SER A 203 13.93 21.19 12.79
N ALA A 204 13.79 20.20 13.68
CA ALA A 204 13.08 20.34 14.95
C ALA A 204 13.98 20.98 16.03
N GLY A 205 13.91 22.31 16.16
CA GLY A 205 14.67 23.08 17.16
C GLY A 205 16.16 23.18 16.79
N GLY A 206 16.72 24.39 16.86
CA GLY A 206 18.06 24.70 16.35
C GLY A 206 19.16 23.80 16.91
N VAL A 207 19.55 22.80 16.13
CA VAL A 207 20.83 22.11 16.29
C VAL A 207 21.70 22.61 15.14
N ARG A 208 22.64 23.48 15.51
CA ARG A 208 23.78 23.86 14.66
C ARG A 208 24.57 22.62 14.29
#